data_AF-A0A183N7K2-F1
#
_entry.id   AF-A0A183N7K2-F1
#
_cell.length_a   1.000
_cell.length_b   1.000
_cell.length_c   1.000
_cell.angle_alpha   90.00
_cell.angle_beta   90.00
_cell.angle_gamma   90.00
#
_symmetry.space_group_name_H-M   'P 1'
#
loop_
_entity.id
_entity.type
_entity.pdbx_description
1 polymer ?
#
loop_
_entity_poly.entity_id
_entity_poly.type
_entity_poly.pdbx_seq_one_letter_code
_entity_poly.pdbx_strand_id
1 'polypeptide(L)'
;MNKADYNNKMNVILNDPTKFQKLNNVKDLNIKAEKLLTNSLKKLKNKGILTHELHDSLKPTGSNTPRLYGLPKVHKTGLPLRPVLDMYNTPYHKTAKWLVRILNTLHKLVANRSVKDVFDFISNVEHTNLNGKRMISLDVASLFTNVPLTETIDFVCQQLQEKQINIGIPDVSLKELLLKCTMNVHFVFNNTYYRQIDGIAMGSPLSPIHAHFFLAKLENGPIKEVINKLDFYCRYIDDTFIITDQNIRKEQLAR
;
A
#
# COMPACT_ATOMS: atom_id res chain seq x y z
N MET A 1 27.05 -6.25 -6.70
CA MET A 1 26.16 -6.41 -7.88
C MET A 1 26.58 -5.36 -8.90
N ASN A 2 26.92 -5.76 -10.13
CA ASN A 2 27.28 -4.79 -11.17
C ASN A 2 26.02 -4.21 -11.85
N LYS A 3 26.19 -3.23 -12.75
CA LYS A 3 25.07 -2.56 -13.45
C LYS A 3 24.26 -3.51 -14.34
N ALA A 4 24.92 -4.46 -15.02
CA ALA A 4 24.26 -5.42 -15.90
C ALA A 4 23.36 -6.38 -15.10
N ASP A 5 23.90 -6.95 -14.01
CA ASP A 5 23.15 -7.81 -13.08
C ASP A 5 21.93 -7.08 -12.51
N TYR A 6 22.12 -5.82 -12.10
CA TYR A 6 21.06 -4.98 -11.56
C TYR A 6 19.95 -4.74 -12.59
N ASN A 7 20.31 -4.34 -13.80
CA ASN A 7 19.34 -4.11 -14.88
C ASN A 7 18.59 -5.40 -15.25
N ASN A 8 19.28 -6.54 -15.31
CA ASN A 8 18.67 -7.83 -15.59
C ASN A 8 17.64 -8.20 -14.51
N LYS A 9 18.00 -8.06 -13.23
CA LYS A 9 17.10 -8.33 -12.10
C LYS A 9 15.88 -7.41 -12.09
N MET A 10 16.06 -6.12 -12.38
CA MET A 10 14.94 -5.18 -12.50
C MET A 10 14.03 -5.52 -13.69
N ASN A 11 14.60 -5.92 -14.82
CA ASN A 11 13.83 -6.33 -16.00
C ASN A 11 13.02 -7.60 -15.74
N VAL A 12 13.54 -8.56 -14.96
CA VAL A 12 12.75 -9.74 -14.54
C VAL A 12 11.47 -9.32 -13.80
N ILE A 13 11.56 -8.32 -12.91
CA ILE A 13 10.39 -7.77 -12.21
C ILE A 13 9.45 -7.05 -13.18
N LEU A 14 9.99 -6.19 -14.04
CA LEU A 14 9.22 -5.37 -14.97
C LEU A 14 8.59 -6.13 -16.14
N ASN A 15 9.04 -7.35 -16.39
CA ASN A 15 8.50 -8.23 -17.43
C ASN A 15 7.25 -9.00 -16.98
N ASP A 16 6.81 -8.87 -15.72
CA ASP A 16 5.53 -9.43 -15.27
C ASP A 16 4.36 -8.65 -15.91
N PRO A 17 3.65 -9.23 -16.90
CA PRO A 17 2.60 -8.54 -17.64
C PRO A 17 1.32 -8.37 -16.81
N THR A 18 1.21 -9.06 -15.67
CA THR A 18 0.06 -8.91 -14.74
C THR A 18 0.19 -7.65 -13.90
N LYS A 19 1.41 -7.12 -13.73
CA LYS A 19 1.70 -5.96 -12.87
C LYS A 19 2.18 -4.75 -13.65
N PHE A 20 2.94 -4.94 -14.73
CA PHE A 20 3.59 -3.86 -15.45
C PHE A 20 3.32 -3.90 -16.96
N GLN A 21 3.24 -2.71 -17.54
CA GLN A 21 3.09 -2.52 -18.98
C GLN A 21 4.16 -1.54 -19.48
N LYS A 22 4.93 -1.93 -20.49
CA LYS A 22 5.86 -1.03 -21.19
C LYS A 22 5.08 -0.02 -22.05
N LEU A 23 5.47 1.25 -22.02
CA LEU A 23 4.81 2.33 -22.75
C LEU A 23 5.61 2.74 -23.99
N ASN A 24 4.95 2.73 -25.14
CA ASN A 24 5.54 3.18 -26.41
C ASN A 24 5.30 4.68 -26.68
N ASN A 25 4.18 5.22 -26.21
CA ASN A 25 3.86 6.66 -26.33
C ASN A 25 4.07 7.34 -24.98
N VAL A 26 5.11 8.18 -24.91
CA VAL A 26 5.57 8.82 -23.67
C VAL A 26 5.24 10.31 -23.63
N LYS A 27 4.60 10.85 -24.68
CA LYS A 27 4.36 12.28 -24.81
C LYS A 27 3.33 12.75 -23.78
N ASP A 28 3.72 13.76 -23.01
CA ASP A 28 2.89 14.50 -22.06
C ASP A 28 2.28 13.64 -20.94
N LEU A 29 2.90 12.53 -20.54
CA LEU A 29 2.36 11.64 -19.50
C LEU A 29 2.11 12.36 -18.17
N ASN A 30 3.07 13.15 -17.68
CA ASN A 30 2.89 13.93 -16.45
C ASN A 30 1.76 14.95 -16.60
N ILE A 31 1.75 15.71 -17.70
CA ILE A 31 0.74 16.74 -17.97
C ILE A 31 -0.67 16.12 -17.99
N LYS A 32 -0.81 14.94 -18.63
CA LYS A 32 -2.07 14.19 -18.64
C LYS A 32 -2.48 13.76 -17.23
N ALA A 33 -1.55 13.21 -16.44
CA ALA A 33 -1.82 12.83 -15.05
C ALA A 33 -2.22 14.03 -14.18
N GLU A 34 -1.50 15.15 -14.29
CA GLU A 34 -1.82 16.40 -13.59
C GLU A 34 -3.21 16.91 -13.97
N LYS A 35 -3.54 16.92 -15.26
CA LYS A 35 -4.84 17.37 -15.76
C LYS A 35 -5.97 16.48 -15.24
N LEU A 36 -5.79 15.16 -15.25
CA LEU A 36 -6.78 14.22 -14.74
C LEU A 36 -7.06 14.41 -13.25
N LEU A 37 -6.02 14.63 -12.45
CA LEU A 37 -6.16 14.85 -11.01
C LEU A 37 -6.72 16.23 -10.70
N THR A 38 -6.21 17.28 -11.38
CA THR A 38 -6.70 18.66 -11.26
C THR A 38 -8.19 18.75 -11.58
N ASN A 39 -8.66 18.03 -12.60
CA ASN A 39 -10.08 18.02 -12.95
C ASN A 39 -10.95 17.41 -11.84
N SER A 40 -10.50 16.34 -11.18
CA SER A 40 -11.23 15.75 -10.03
C SER A 40 -11.25 16.70 -8.84
N LEU A 41 -10.09 17.29 -8.50
CA LEU A 41 -10.00 18.26 -7.41
C LEU A 41 -10.89 19.49 -7.68
N LYS A 42 -10.89 19.99 -8.92
CA LYS A 42 -11.75 21.11 -9.35
C LYS A 42 -13.24 20.78 -9.22
N LYS A 43 -13.66 19.57 -9.59
CA LYS A 43 -15.05 19.12 -9.39
C LYS A 43 -15.44 19.15 -7.93
N LEU A 44 -14.57 18.73 -7.02
CA LEU A 44 -14.83 18.75 -5.58
C LEU A 44 -14.87 20.18 -5.01
N LYS A 45 -13.94 21.04 -5.46
CA LYS A 45 -13.97 22.47 -5.13
C LYS A 45 -15.27 23.14 -5.56
N ASN A 46 -15.70 22.93 -6.81
CA ASN A 46 -16.92 23.52 -7.34
C ASN A 46 -18.19 23.07 -6.59
N LYS A 47 -18.16 21.88 -5.98
CA LYS A 47 -19.23 21.36 -5.13
C LYS A 47 -19.15 21.84 -3.66
N GLY A 48 -18.18 22.67 -3.32
CA GLY A 48 -17.94 23.13 -1.94
C GLY A 48 -17.35 22.06 -1.02
N ILE A 49 -16.91 20.91 -1.55
CA ILE A 49 -16.34 19.81 -0.76
C ILE A 49 -14.90 20.13 -0.35
N LEU A 50 -14.13 20.76 -1.24
CA LEU A 50 -12.78 21.26 -0.94
C LEU A 50 -12.80 22.78 -0.84
N THR A 51 -12.14 23.32 0.18
CA THR A 51 -11.88 24.76 0.25
C THR A 51 -10.91 25.19 -0.87
N HIS A 52 -10.85 26.49 -1.15
CA HIS A 52 -9.94 27.04 -2.14
C HIS A 52 -8.47 26.73 -1.79
N GLU A 53 -8.10 26.93 -0.52
CA GLU A 53 -6.76 26.71 0.01
C GLU A 53 -6.36 25.24 -0.08
N LEU A 54 -7.28 24.34 0.30
CA LEU A 54 -7.02 22.91 0.21
C LEU A 54 -6.85 22.49 -1.25
N HIS A 55 -7.75 22.89 -2.15
CA HIS A 55 -7.61 22.59 -3.57
C HIS A 55 -6.25 23.05 -4.12
N ASP A 56 -5.83 24.28 -3.85
CA ASP A 56 -4.60 24.85 -4.40
C ASP A 56 -3.36 24.16 -3.80
N SER A 57 -3.44 23.72 -2.53
CA SER A 57 -2.39 22.91 -1.91
C SER A 57 -2.26 21.50 -2.52
N LEU A 58 -3.37 20.90 -2.97
CA LEU A 58 -3.40 19.54 -3.53
C LEU A 58 -3.12 19.50 -5.02
N LYS A 59 -3.43 20.58 -5.75
CA LYS A 59 -3.26 20.65 -7.19
C LYS A 59 -1.79 20.43 -7.57
N PRO A 60 -1.49 19.45 -8.44
CA PRO A 60 -0.14 19.27 -8.94
C PRO A 60 0.20 20.33 -9.99
N THR A 61 1.45 20.79 -9.97
CA THR A 61 2.00 21.77 -10.92
C THR A 61 3.48 21.47 -11.13
N GLY A 62 3.91 21.27 -12.38
CA GLY A 62 5.32 21.09 -12.73
C GLY A 62 5.93 19.81 -12.14
N SER A 63 5.17 18.72 -12.15
CA SER A 63 5.53 17.48 -11.46
C SER A 63 6.61 16.68 -12.16
N ASN A 64 7.41 15.96 -11.37
CA ASN A 64 8.41 15.02 -11.83
C ASN A 64 7.78 13.71 -12.32
N THR A 65 8.44 13.07 -13.29
CA THR A 65 8.11 11.68 -13.66
C THR A 65 8.66 10.75 -12.59
N PRO A 66 7.84 9.86 -12.01
CA PRO A 66 8.32 8.89 -11.04
C PRO A 66 9.46 8.03 -11.58
N ARG A 67 10.49 7.76 -10.76
CA ARG A 67 11.65 6.94 -11.14
C ARG A 67 11.68 5.67 -10.34
N LEU A 68 11.79 4.53 -11.02
CA LEU A 68 11.93 3.25 -10.33
C LEU A 68 13.40 2.94 -10.09
N TYR A 69 13.72 2.43 -8.92
CA TYR A 69 15.02 1.88 -8.58
C TYR A 69 14.86 0.64 -7.69
N GLY A 70 15.86 -0.23 -7.67
CA GLY A 70 15.88 -1.46 -6.90
C GLY A 70 16.81 -1.33 -5.70
N LEU A 71 16.32 -1.66 -4.51
CA LEU A 71 17.15 -1.79 -3.31
C LEU A 71 17.51 -3.26 -3.10
N PRO A 72 18.81 -3.62 -3.01
CA PRO A 72 19.20 -5.01 -2.78
C PRO A 72 18.81 -5.46 -1.37
N LYS A 73 18.15 -6.60 -1.26
CA LYS A 73 17.92 -7.27 0.04
C LYS A 73 19.19 -8.03 0.43
N VAL A 74 20.13 -7.35 1.09
CA VAL A 74 21.47 -7.87 1.43
C VAL A 74 21.45 -9.12 2.31
N HIS A 75 20.37 -9.35 3.06
CA HIS A 75 20.19 -10.49 3.95
C HIS A 75 19.56 -11.72 3.25
N LYS A 76 19.20 -11.66 1.96
CA LYS A 76 18.63 -12.79 1.21
C LYS A 76 19.63 -13.32 0.18
N THR A 77 19.76 -14.65 0.10
CA THR A 77 20.59 -15.33 -0.90
C THR A 77 20.20 -14.89 -2.31
N GLY A 78 21.19 -14.71 -3.18
CA GLY A 78 20.98 -14.23 -4.54
C GLY A 78 20.73 -12.72 -4.65
N LEU A 79 20.71 -11.96 -3.54
CA LEU A 79 20.53 -10.49 -3.51
C LEU A 79 19.34 -10.03 -4.37
N PRO A 80 18.10 -10.47 -4.09
CA PRO A 80 16.92 -10.03 -4.82
C PRO A 80 16.72 -8.52 -4.64
N LEU A 81 16.18 -7.87 -5.66
CA LEU A 81 15.90 -6.43 -5.64
C LEU A 81 14.48 -6.16 -5.12
N ARG A 82 14.35 -5.13 -4.29
CA ARG A 82 13.07 -4.54 -3.88
C ARG A 82 12.83 -3.30 -4.75
N PRO A 83 11.85 -3.32 -5.68
CA PRO A 83 11.55 -2.16 -6.51
C PRO A 83 10.92 -1.07 -5.64
N VAL A 84 11.43 0.16 -5.74
CA VAL A 84 10.92 1.35 -5.05
C VAL A 84 10.78 2.47 -6.07
N LEU A 85 9.65 3.15 -6.00
CA LEU A 85 9.30 4.25 -6.87
C LEU A 85 9.54 5.56 -6.13
N ASP A 86 10.42 6.40 -6.67
CA ASP A 86 10.55 7.78 -6.23
C ASP A 86 9.30 8.57 -6.61
N MET A 87 8.46 8.81 -5.61
CA MET A 87 7.19 9.51 -5.76
C MET A 87 7.25 10.99 -5.36
N TYR A 88 8.45 11.51 -5.04
CA TYR A 88 8.60 12.88 -4.61
C TYR A 88 8.29 13.88 -5.75
N ASN A 89 7.48 14.88 -5.43
CA ASN A 89 6.97 15.90 -6.37
C ASN A 89 6.36 15.34 -7.67
N THR A 90 5.77 14.15 -7.60
CA THR A 90 4.99 13.58 -8.70
C THR A 90 3.56 14.13 -8.69
N PRO A 91 2.78 13.97 -9.78
CA PRO A 91 1.40 14.48 -9.84
C PRO A 91 0.52 13.99 -8.70
N TYR A 92 0.83 12.81 -8.16
CA TYR A 92 0.03 12.11 -7.16
C TYR A 92 0.40 12.48 -5.72
N HIS A 93 1.61 12.99 -5.51
CA HIS A 93 2.25 13.04 -4.18
C HIS A 93 1.42 13.79 -3.13
N LYS A 94 0.97 15.01 -3.44
CA LYS A 94 0.24 15.85 -2.48
C LYS A 94 -1.14 15.29 -2.15
N THR A 95 -1.89 14.88 -3.17
CA THR A 95 -3.21 14.26 -2.98
C THR A 95 -3.12 12.93 -2.24
N ALA A 96 -2.15 12.07 -2.54
CA ALA A 96 -1.91 10.84 -1.80
C ALA A 96 -1.64 11.11 -0.31
N LYS A 97 -0.79 12.08 0.04
CA LYS A 97 -0.55 12.44 1.46
C LYS A 97 -1.81 12.95 2.16
N TRP A 98 -2.64 13.71 1.46
CA TRP A 98 -3.91 14.18 2.03
C TRP A 98 -4.92 13.04 2.21
N LEU A 99 -5.02 12.11 1.25
CA LEU A 99 -5.85 10.92 1.37
C LEU A 99 -5.44 10.06 2.58
N VAL A 100 -4.14 9.88 2.81
CA VAL A 100 -3.63 9.20 4.03
C VAL A 100 -4.13 9.89 5.30
N ARG A 101 -4.10 11.23 5.35
CA ARG A 101 -4.53 12.00 6.52
C ARG A 101 -6.01 11.79 6.83
N ILE A 102 -6.88 11.88 5.84
CA ILE A 102 -8.33 11.73 6.05
C ILE A 102 -8.74 10.28 6.35
N LEU A 103 -7.98 9.29 5.85
CA LEU A 103 -8.23 7.87 6.09
C LEU A 103 -7.63 7.35 7.42
N ASN A 104 -6.83 8.16 8.12
CA ASN A 104 -6.12 7.74 9.32
C ASN A 104 -7.06 7.27 10.45
N THR A 105 -8.22 7.93 10.61
CA THR A 105 -9.21 7.51 11.61
C THR A 105 -9.72 6.10 11.33
N LEU A 106 -10.07 5.81 10.07
CA LEU A 106 -10.48 4.47 9.67
C LEU A 106 -9.34 3.46 9.86
N HIS A 107 -8.12 3.82 9.43
CA HIS A 107 -6.94 2.95 9.55
C HIS A 107 -6.72 2.48 10.98
N LYS A 108 -6.77 3.38 11.96
CA LYS A 108 -6.64 3.03 13.39
C LYS A 108 -7.73 2.09 13.89
N LEU A 109 -8.94 2.15 13.33
CA LEU A 109 -10.06 1.32 13.76
C LEU A 109 -10.03 -0.08 13.16
N VAL A 110 -9.60 -0.23 11.90
CA VAL A 110 -9.64 -1.52 11.20
C VAL A 110 -8.33 -2.30 11.29
N ALA A 111 -7.18 -1.61 11.33
CA ALA A 111 -5.86 -2.24 11.42
C ALA A 111 -5.36 -2.34 12.87
N ASN A 112 -6.27 -2.69 13.79
CA ASN A 112 -6.02 -2.72 15.24
C ASN A 112 -5.08 -3.87 15.70
N ARG A 113 -4.78 -4.83 14.83
CA ARG A 113 -3.80 -5.92 15.06
C ARG A 113 -2.37 -5.55 14.63
N SER A 114 -2.17 -4.34 14.08
CA SER A 114 -0.87 -3.84 13.68
C SER A 114 -0.19 -3.13 14.85
N VAL A 115 1.02 -3.53 15.19
CA VAL A 115 1.88 -2.78 16.12
C VAL A 115 2.61 -1.66 15.39
N LYS A 116 2.94 -0.59 16.13
CA LYS A 116 3.57 0.62 15.57
C LYS A 116 5.08 0.55 15.51
N ASP A 117 5.69 -0.13 16.47
CA ASP A 117 7.13 -0.27 16.63
C ASP A 117 7.46 -1.44 17.56
N VAL A 118 8.76 -1.63 17.81
CA VAL A 118 9.27 -2.70 18.68
C VAL A 118 8.84 -2.55 20.14
N PHE A 119 8.64 -1.33 20.63
CA PHE A 119 8.25 -1.10 22.02
C PHE A 119 6.78 -1.49 22.22
N ASP A 120 5.92 -1.10 21.28
CA ASP A 120 4.51 -1.54 21.23
C ASP A 120 4.42 -3.08 21.15
N PHE A 121 5.28 -3.71 20.35
CA PHE A 121 5.38 -5.18 20.32
C PHE A 121 5.75 -5.78 21.69
N ILE A 122 6.82 -5.29 22.31
CA ILE A 122 7.31 -5.80 23.61
C ILE A 122 6.21 -5.66 24.65
N SER A 123 5.59 -4.48 24.78
CA SER A 123 4.52 -4.24 25.75
C SER A 123 3.32 -5.17 25.57
N ASN A 124 3.03 -5.58 24.33
CA ASN A 124 1.92 -6.50 24.05
C ASN A 124 2.24 -7.97 24.40
N VAL A 125 3.52 -8.37 24.44
CA VAL A 125 3.94 -9.76 24.67
C VAL A 125 4.53 -9.99 26.07
N GLU A 126 5.00 -8.95 26.76
CA GLU A 126 5.78 -9.02 28.01
C GLU A 126 5.18 -9.93 29.10
N HIS A 127 3.85 -9.93 29.23
CA HIS A 127 3.15 -10.71 30.25
C HIS A 127 2.58 -12.05 29.75
N THR A 128 2.94 -12.47 28.53
CA THR A 128 2.42 -13.71 27.95
C THR A 128 3.19 -14.91 28.47
N ASN A 129 2.50 -15.88 29.08
CA ASN A 129 3.12 -17.13 29.50
C ASN A 129 3.40 -18.03 28.29
N LEU A 130 4.68 -18.25 27.99
CA LEU A 130 5.13 -19.06 26.86
C LEU A 130 5.30 -20.56 27.20
N ASN A 131 5.10 -20.97 28.46
CA ASN A 131 5.30 -22.36 28.84
C ASN A 131 4.31 -23.28 28.11
N GLY A 132 4.83 -24.32 27.45
CA GLY A 132 4.02 -25.23 26.63
C GLY A 132 3.49 -24.63 25.32
N LYS A 133 3.84 -23.39 24.97
CA LYS A 133 3.39 -22.71 23.75
C LYS A 133 4.41 -22.78 22.62
N ARG A 134 3.98 -22.44 21.40
CA ARG A 134 4.81 -22.29 20.21
C ARG A 134 4.74 -20.85 19.72
N MET A 135 5.90 -20.30 19.38
CA MET A 135 6.01 -19.01 18.67
C MET A 135 6.19 -19.25 17.18
N ILE A 136 5.46 -18.50 16.36
CA ILE A 136 5.50 -18.60 14.89
C ILE A 136 5.69 -17.20 14.33
N SER A 137 6.68 -17.06 13.45
CA SER A 137 6.89 -15.86 12.63
C SER A 137 6.54 -16.19 11.17
N LEU A 138 5.77 -15.31 10.54
CA LEU A 138 5.36 -15.38 9.14
C LEU A 138 5.74 -14.06 8.44
N ASP A 139 6.12 -14.14 7.16
CA ASP A 139 6.44 -12.99 6.30
C ASP A 139 5.47 -13.01 5.10
N VAL A 140 4.74 -11.92 4.87
CA VAL A 140 3.84 -11.82 3.70
C VAL A 140 4.66 -11.62 2.43
N ALA A 141 4.68 -12.66 1.59
CA ALA A 141 5.43 -12.62 0.34
C ALA A 141 4.97 -11.49 -0.58
N SER A 142 5.89 -10.56 -0.85
CA SER A 142 5.72 -9.46 -1.82
C SER A 142 4.43 -8.66 -1.62
N LEU A 143 4.10 -8.33 -0.36
CA LEU A 143 2.85 -7.68 0.05
C LEU A 143 2.37 -6.59 -0.94
N PHE A 144 3.17 -5.54 -1.16
CA PHE A 144 2.73 -4.39 -1.96
C PHE A 144 2.34 -4.72 -3.42
N THR A 145 3.04 -5.65 -4.09
CA THR A 145 2.70 -6.04 -5.47
C THR A 145 1.50 -6.97 -5.53
N ASN A 146 1.18 -7.63 -4.42
CA ASN A 146 0.10 -8.61 -4.31
C ASN A 146 -1.18 -8.04 -3.69
N VAL A 147 -1.22 -6.78 -3.28
CA VAL A 147 -2.46 -6.15 -2.83
C VAL A 147 -3.42 -5.98 -4.01
N PRO A 148 -4.62 -6.60 -4.00
CA PRO A 148 -5.66 -6.35 -4.99
C PRO A 148 -6.24 -4.95 -4.75
N LEU A 149 -5.80 -3.98 -5.54
CA LEU A 149 -6.04 -2.56 -5.28
C LEU A 149 -7.52 -2.21 -5.26
N THR A 150 -8.27 -2.63 -6.29
CA THR A 150 -9.70 -2.32 -6.42
C THR A 150 -10.50 -2.88 -5.24
N GLU A 151 -10.27 -4.15 -4.89
CA GLU A 151 -10.93 -4.78 -3.75
C GLU A 151 -10.58 -4.10 -2.42
N THR A 152 -9.35 -3.63 -2.28
CA THR A 152 -8.90 -2.91 -1.08
C THR A 152 -9.58 -1.55 -0.97
N ILE A 153 -9.76 -0.83 -2.08
CA ILE A 153 -10.48 0.44 -2.10
C ILE A 153 -11.97 0.23 -1.80
N ASP A 154 -12.56 -0.84 -2.32
CA ASP A 154 -13.96 -1.18 -2.03
C ASP A 154 -14.17 -1.51 -0.56
N PHE A 155 -13.25 -2.27 0.04
CA PHE A 155 -13.24 -2.51 1.49
C PHE A 155 -13.15 -1.20 2.28
N VAL A 156 -12.29 -0.25 1.88
CA VAL A 156 -12.18 1.06 2.55
C VAL A 156 -13.53 1.81 2.52
N CYS A 157 -14.17 1.90 1.36
CA CYS A 157 -15.47 2.56 1.23
C CYS A 157 -16.55 1.87 2.07
N GLN A 158 -16.62 0.54 2.03
CA GLN A 158 -17.56 -0.23 2.86
C GLN A 158 -17.36 0.03 4.35
N GLN A 159 -16.11 0.02 4.84
CA GLN A 159 -15.83 0.24 6.26
C GLN A 159 -16.12 1.67 6.72
N LEU A 160 -15.98 2.68 5.86
CA LEU A 160 -16.40 4.06 6.17
C LEU A 160 -17.91 4.13 6.39
N GLN A 161 -18.69 3.48 5.52
CA GLN A 161 -20.15 3.43 5.63
C GLN A 161 -20.61 2.68 6.88
N GLU A 162 -20.13 1.44 7.08
CA GLU A 162 -20.52 0.60 8.21
C GLU A 162 -20.21 1.24 9.57
N LYS A 163 -19.06 1.93 9.67
CA LYS A 163 -18.64 2.63 10.89
C LYS A 163 -19.14 4.07 10.97
N GLN A 164 -19.91 4.53 9.98
CA GLN A 164 -20.46 5.88 9.89
C GLN A 164 -19.38 6.98 10.05
N ILE A 165 -18.20 6.75 9.47
CA ILE A 165 -17.08 7.69 9.54
C ILE A 165 -17.19 8.70 8.41
N ASN A 166 -17.48 9.95 8.76
CA ASN A 166 -17.47 11.04 7.79
C ASN A 166 -16.03 11.59 7.60
N ILE A 167 -15.46 11.37 6.42
CA ILE A 167 -14.13 11.90 6.04
C ILE A 167 -14.21 13.21 5.25
N GLY A 168 -15.40 13.80 5.12
CA GLY A 168 -15.61 15.08 4.44
C GLY A 168 -15.61 15.01 2.92
N ILE A 169 -15.57 13.81 2.31
CA ILE A 169 -15.72 13.61 0.87
C ILE A 169 -16.67 12.45 0.54
N PRO A 170 -17.42 12.51 -0.58
CA PRO A 170 -18.29 11.40 -1.00
C PRO A 170 -17.50 10.16 -1.45
N ASP A 171 -18.05 8.96 -1.21
CA ASP A 171 -17.39 7.68 -1.52
C ASP A 171 -16.98 7.53 -2.99
N VAL A 172 -17.84 7.95 -3.92
CA VAL A 172 -17.54 7.92 -5.36
C VAL A 172 -16.30 8.75 -5.68
N SER A 173 -16.15 9.90 -5.01
CA SER A 173 -15.01 10.78 -5.19
C SER A 173 -13.75 10.26 -4.49
N LEU A 174 -13.90 9.67 -3.30
CA LEU A 174 -12.81 8.98 -2.61
C LEU A 174 -12.26 7.84 -3.48
N LYS A 175 -13.11 6.96 -3.98
CA LYS A 175 -12.74 5.84 -4.85
C LYS A 175 -12.02 6.33 -6.10
N GLU A 176 -12.56 7.37 -6.76
CA GLU A 176 -11.91 7.98 -7.93
C GLU A 176 -10.51 8.50 -7.60
N LEU A 177 -10.35 9.24 -6.50
CA LEU A 177 -9.05 9.81 -6.11
C LEU A 177 -8.04 8.75 -5.68
N LEU A 178 -8.46 7.73 -4.93
CA LEU A 178 -7.61 6.61 -4.55
C LEU A 178 -7.09 5.89 -5.79
N LEU A 179 -7.98 5.51 -6.71
CA LEU A 179 -7.61 4.86 -7.97
C LEU A 179 -6.66 5.74 -8.80
N LYS A 180 -6.93 7.04 -8.93
CA LYS A 180 -6.05 7.96 -9.68
C LYS A 180 -4.66 8.13 -9.07
N CYS A 181 -4.53 8.00 -7.75
CA CYS A 181 -3.24 8.16 -7.06
C CYS A 181 -2.44 6.86 -6.95
N THR A 182 -3.00 5.71 -7.33
CA THR A 182 -2.38 4.38 -7.11
C THR A 182 -2.38 3.48 -8.33
N MET A 183 -3.44 3.50 -9.15
CA MET A 183 -3.57 2.68 -10.35
C MET A 183 -3.00 3.42 -11.56
N ASN A 184 -2.40 2.67 -12.50
CA ASN A 184 -1.88 3.21 -13.76
C ASN A 184 -0.80 4.29 -13.58
N VAL A 185 -0.05 4.24 -12.48
CA VAL A 185 1.09 5.15 -12.24
C VAL A 185 2.17 4.86 -13.28
N HIS A 186 2.48 5.86 -14.09
CA HIS A 186 3.58 5.76 -15.05
C HIS A 186 4.91 6.11 -14.37
N PHE A 187 5.98 5.47 -14.81
CA PHE A 187 7.31 5.69 -14.27
C PHE A 187 8.38 5.40 -15.32
N VAL A 188 9.61 5.81 -15.02
CA VAL A 188 10.78 5.53 -15.86
C VAL A 188 11.77 4.64 -15.12
N PHE A 189 12.29 3.63 -15.84
CA PHE A 189 13.43 2.82 -15.43
C PHE A 189 14.37 2.64 -16.62
N ASN A 190 15.67 2.92 -16.44
CA ASN A 190 16.69 2.76 -17.49
C ASN A 190 16.24 3.34 -18.85
N ASN A 191 15.80 4.60 -18.84
CA ASN A 191 15.30 5.37 -19.99
C ASN A 191 14.07 4.77 -20.70
N THR A 192 13.44 3.76 -20.11
CA THR A 192 12.22 3.13 -20.62
C THR A 192 11.05 3.49 -19.73
N TYR A 193 9.93 3.84 -20.35
CA TYR A 193 8.70 4.17 -19.64
C TYR A 193 7.84 2.93 -19.44
N TYR A 194 7.27 2.83 -18.25
CA TYR A 194 6.37 1.77 -17.85
C TYR A 194 5.15 2.35 -17.16
N ARG A 195 4.15 1.51 -16.98
CA ARG A 195 2.97 1.76 -16.16
C ARG A 195 2.76 0.57 -15.25
N GLN A 196 2.52 0.83 -13.98
CA GLN A 196 2.01 -0.19 -13.06
C GLN A 196 0.49 -0.27 -13.22
N ILE A 197 0.00 -1.43 -13.65
CA ILE A 197 -1.43 -1.66 -13.91
C ILE A 197 -2.15 -2.35 -12.74
N ASP A 198 -1.41 -3.04 -11.87
CA ASP A 198 -1.94 -3.69 -10.67
C ASP A 198 -0.89 -3.73 -9.54
N GLY A 199 -1.36 -4.01 -8.33
CA GLY A 199 -0.60 -3.86 -7.09
C GLY A 199 -0.39 -2.39 -6.74
N ILE A 200 0.45 -2.16 -5.73
CA ILE A 200 0.74 -0.81 -5.24
C ILE A 200 2.23 -0.53 -5.35
N ALA A 201 2.58 0.64 -5.88
CA ALA A 201 3.96 1.08 -6.02
C ALA A 201 4.59 1.27 -4.63
N MET A 202 5.60 0.47 -4.27
CA MET A 202 6.40 0.78 -3.08
C MET A 202 7.02 2.18 -3.24
N GLY A 203 6.88 3.05 -2.25
CA GLY A 203 7.34 4.45 -2.32
C GLY A 203 6.23 5.48 -2.54
N SER A 204 5.02 5.07 -2.94
CA SER A 204 3.85 5.97 -2.87
C SER A 204 3.43 6.21 -1.41
N PRO A 205 3.02 7.44 -1.04
CA PRO A 205 2.52 7.71 0.32
C PRO A 205 1.31 6.85 0.70
N LEU A 206 0.51 6.41 -0.29
CA LEU A 206 -0.67 5.58 -0.06
C LEU A 206 -0.34 4.09 0.13
N SER A 207 0.86 3.65 -0.20
CA SER A 207 1.18 2.22 -0.19
C SER A 207 1.08 1.57 1.18
N PRO A 208 1.66 2.15 2.25
CA PRO A 208 1.57 1.55 3.58
C PRO A 208 0.13 1.43 4.08
N ILE A 209 -0.68 2.48 3.89
CA ILE A 209 -2.06 2.48 4.40
C ILE A 209 -2.94 1.48 3.63
N HIS A 210 -2.76 1.34 2.31
CA HIS A 210 -3.47 0.32 1.54
C HIS A 210 -3.05 -1.10 1.90
N ALA A 211 -1.75 -1.34 2.11
CA ALA A 211 -1.26 -2.63 2.58
C ALA A 211 -1.89 -3.00 3.94
N HIS A 212 -1.97 -2.04 4.86
CA HIS A 212 -2.66 -2.22 6.13
C HIS A 212 -4.16 -2.49 5.98
N PHE A 213 -4.85 -1.80 5.06
CA PHE A 213 -6.27 -2.05 4.80
C PHE A 213 -6.52 -3.43 4.20
N PHE A 214 -5.68 -3.88 3.28
CA PHE A 214 -5.78 -5.22 2.71
C PHE A 214 -5.58 -6.31 3.77
N LEU A 215 -4.54 -6.19 4.59
CA LEU A 215 -4.34 -7.14 5.68
C LEU A 215 -5.47 -7.07 6.71
N ALA A 216 -5.97 -5.87 7.04
CA ALA A 216 -7.13 -5.71 7.92
C ALA A 216 -8.40 -6.36 7.35
N LYS A 217 -8.60 -6.34 6.02
CA LYS A 217 -9.70 -7.05 5.35
C LYS A 217 -9.60 -8.56 5.59
N LEU A 218 -8.40 -9.14 5.46
CA LEU A 218 -8.18 -10.56 5.74
C LEU A 218 -8.42 -10.87 7.23
N GLU A 219 -7.79 -10.10 8.11
CA GLU A 219 -7.81 -10.26 9.57
C GLU A 219 -9.19 -10.12 10.20
N ASN A 220 -10.02 -9.24 9.65
CA ASN A 220 -11.38 -9.00 10.14
C ASN A 220 -12.45 -9.81 9.38
N GLY A 221 -12.04 -10.58 8.37
CA GLY A 221 -12.92 -11.40 7.55
C GLY A 221 -12.44 -12.85 7.48
N PRO A 222 -11.89 -13.32 6.35
CA PRO A 222 -11.61 -14.74 6.09
C PRO A 222 -10.83 -15.49 7.18
N ILE A 223 -9.86 -14.84 7.82
CA ILE A 223 -8.99 -15.49 8.81
C ILE A 223 -9.31 -15.07 10.26
N LYS A 224 -10.37 -14.30 10.48
CA LYS A 224 -10.74 -13.80 11.81
C LYS A 224 -10.91 -14.91 12.84
N GLU A 225 -11.65 -15.97 12.48
CA GLU A 225 -11.92 -17.10 13.38
C GLU A 225 -10.67 -17.94 13.66
N VAL A 226 -9.72 -17.98 12.71
CA VAL A 226 -8.43 -18.62 12.94
C VAL A 226 -7.64 -17.80 13.94
N ILE A 227 -7.56 -16.47 13.74
CA ILE A 227 -6.83 -15.57 14.63
C ILE A 227 -7.42 -15.60 16.05
N ASN A 228 -8.75 -15.64 16.20
CA ASN A 228 -9.41 -15.65 17.51
C ASN A 228 -9.13 -16.92 18.33
N LYS A 229 -8.61 -17.99 17.71
CA LYS A 229 -8.18 -19.22 18.39
C LYS A 229 -6.71 -19.20 18.81
N LEU A 230 -5.96 -18.19 18.42
CA LEU A 230 -4.55 -18.02 18.79
C LEU A 230 -4.47 -17.40 20.19
N ASP A 231 -3.43 -17.74 20.93
CA ASP A 231 -3.16 -17.10 22.22
C ASP A 231 -2.71 -15.65 22.03
N PHE A 232 -1.99 -15.40 20.93
CA PHE A 232 -1.53 -14.07 20.55
C PHE A 232 -1.37 -13.94 19.03
N TYR A 233 -1.70 -12.77 18.50
CA TYR A 233 -1.47 -12.41 17.10
C TYR A 233 -1.20 -10.91 17.01
N CYS A 234 -0.10 -10.52 16.37
CA CYS A 234 0.11 -9.16 15.92
C CYS A 234 0.96 -9.14 14.65
N ARG A 235 1.03 -7.97 14.01
CA ARG A 235 1.93 -7.77 12.87
C ARG A 235 2.56 -6.39 12.82
N TYR A 236 3.75 -6.31 12.24
CA TYR A 236 4.39 -5.08 11.81
C TYR A 236 4.48 -5.06 10.28
N ILE A 237 3.59 -4.31 9.62
CA ILE A 237 3.45 -4.32 8.16
C ILE A 237 3.23 -5.74 7.62
N ASP A 238 4.26 -6.40 7.09
CA ASP A 238 4.30 -7.75 6.50
C ASP A 238 4.78 -8.84 7.47
N ASP A 239 5.46 -8.47 8.56
CA ASP A 239 5.95 -9.42 9.56
C ASP A 239 4.85 -9.73 10.58
N THR A 240 4.44 -10.98 10.66
CA THR A 240 3.40 -11.46 11.60
C THR A 240 4.03 -12.32 12.69
N PHE A 241 3.62 -12.09 13.94
CA PHE A 241 4.01 -12.87 15.10
C PHE A 241 2.79 -13.51 15.78
N ILE A 242 2.91 -14.79 16.09
CA ILE A 242 1.83 -15.62 16.61
C ILE A 242 2.32 -16.45 17.80
N ILE A 243 1.49 -16.56 18.83
CA ILE A 243 1.63 -17.53 19.92
C ILE A 243 0.42 -18.46 19.90
N THR A 244 0.68 -19.76 19.99
CA THR A 244 -0.37 -20.79 19.93
C THR A 244 0.06 -22.08 20.63
N ASP A 245 -0.90 -22.97 20.91
CA ASP A 245 -0.64 -24.32 21.39
C ASP A 245 0.13 -25.17 20.35
N GLN A 246 0.87 -26.17 20.83
CA GLN A 246 1.74 -27.00 19.98
C GLN A 246 1.01 -27.78 18.88
N ASN A 247 -0.31 -27.96 19.03
CA ASN A 247 -1.16 -28.77 18.15
C ASN A 247 -1.58 -28.04 16.86
N ILE A 248 -1.50 -26.71 16.82
CA ILE A 248 -1.84 -25.94 15.63
C ILE A 248 -0.66 -25.99 14.64
N ARG A 249 -0.92 -26.44 13.41
CA ARG A 249 0.09 -26.57 12.35
C ARG A 249 0.25 -25.26 11.59
N LYS A 250 1.49 -24.96 11.18
CA LYS A 250 1.80 -23.75 10.40
C LYS A 250 0.98 -23.65 9.11
N GLU A 251 0.68 -24.77 8.45
CA GLU A 251 -0.07 -24.74 7.18
C GLU A 251 -1.53 -24.28 7.35
N GLN A 252 -2.09 -24.36 8.55
CA GLN A 252 -3.44 -23.85 8.84
C GLN A 252 -3.46 -22.32 8.96
N LEU A 253 -2.30 -21.69 9.16
CA LEU A 253 -2.14 -20.24 9.34
C LEU A 253 -1.64 -19.53 8.08
N ALA A 254 -1.16 -20.29 7.07
CA ALA A 254 -0.49 -19.78 5.88
C ALA A 254 -1.35 -19.83 4.59
N ARG A 255 -2.68 -19.96 4.72
CA ARG A 255 -3.62 -19.98 3.59
C ARG A 255 -4.18 -18.61 3.29
#